data_AF-A0A5J6P912-F1
#
_entry.id   AF-A0A5J6P912-F1
#
_cell.length_a   1.000
_cell.length_b   1.000
_cell.length_c   1.000
_cell.angle_alpha   90.00
_cell.angle_beta   90.00
_cell.angle_gamma   90.00
#
_symmetry.space_group_name_H-M   'P 1'
#
loop_
_entity.id
_entity.type
_entity.pdbx_description
1 polymer ?
#
loop_
_entity_poly.entity_id
_entity_poly.type
_entity_poly.pdbx_seq_one_letter_code
_entity_poly.pdbx_strand_id
1 'polypeptide(L)'
;MSNEEVLKYAVFAFIAIFLIANLPAKKKPKEKTFVCARCKNESPHTERTIEAWRRKKSKFYCKSCHAKWVESQPRQTRSAYETRRSSGSGCLGFIVIFIAIPISYFIF
;
A
#
# COMPACT_ATOMS: atom_id res chain seq x y z
N MET A 1 -30.95 -21.95 -15.71
CA MET A 1 -29.73 -21.14 -15.65
C MET A 1 -29.23 -20.99 -17.07
N SER A 2 -29.36 -19.80 -17.65
CA SER A 2 -29.01 -19.58 -19.06
C SER A 2 -27.48 -19.58 -19.22
N ASN A 3 -26.97 -19.95 -20.39
CA ASN A 3 -25.53 -19.90 -20.69
C ASN A 3 -24.94 -18.49 -20.48
N GLU A 4 -25.76 -17.45 -20.64
CA GLU A 4 -25.36 -16.05 -20.43
C GLU A 4 -25.17 -15.73 -18.95
N GLU A 5 -26.00 -16.32 -18.06
CA GLU A 5 -25.83 -16.18 -16.62
C GLU A 5 -24.55 -16.89 -16.16
N VAL A 6 -24.30 -18.09 -16.68
CA VAL A 6 -23.06 -18.85 -16.41
C VAL A 6 -21.83 -18.01 -16.79
N LEU A 7 -21.86 -17.38 -17.97
CA LEU A 7 -20.75 -16.55 -18.45
C LEU A 7 -20.53 -15.32 -17.55
N LYS A 8 -21.60 -14.65 -17.12
CA LYS A 8 -21.52 -13.49 -16.21
C LYS A 8 -20.90 -13.87 -14.87
N TYR A 9 -21.36 -14.96 -14.26
CA TYR A 9 -20.81 -15.44 -12.99
C TYR A 9 -19.35 -15.89 -13.13
N ALA A 10 -18.99 -16.55 -14.23
CA ALA A 10 -17.63 -16.97 -14.50
C ALA A 10 -16.66 -15.77 -14.62
N VAL A 11 -17.05 -14.72 -15.37
CA VAL A 11 -16.26 -13.49 -15.51
C VAL A 11 -16.11 -12.78 -14.16
N PHE A 12 -17.20 -12.65 -13.40
CA PHE A 12 -17.17 -12.00 -12.08
C PHE A 12 -16.26 -12.75 -11.10
N ALA A 13 -16.37 -14.09 -11.05
CA ALA A 13 -15.52 -14.94 -10.22
C ALA A 13 -14.04 -14.80 -10.61
N PHE A 14 -13.73 -14.78 -11.91
CA PHE A 14 -12.36 -14.62 -12.39
C PHE A 14 -11.74 -13.28 -11.96
N ILE A 15 -12.49 -12.18 -12.11
CA ILE A 15 -12.04 -10.84 -11.68
C ILE A 15 -11.82 -10.79 -10.17
N ALA A 16 -12.76 -11.35 -9.39
CA ALA A 16 -12.63 -11.39 -7.93
C ALA A 16 -11.39 -12.19 -7.48
N ILE A 17 -11.16 -13.36 -8.07
CA ILE A 17 -9.98 -14.19 -7.79
C ILE A 17 -8.71 -13.45 -8.18
N PHE A 18 -8.68 -12.85 -9.37
CA PHE A 18 -7.52 -12.09 -9.83
C PHE A 18 -7.18 -10.93 -8.88
N LEU A 19 -8.18 -10.18 -8.41
CA LEU A 19 -7.97 -9.10 -7.45
C LEU A 19 -7.42 -9.63 -6.12
N ILE A 20 -8.01 -10.69 -5.57
CA ILE A 20 -7.57 -11.28 -4.29
C ILE A 20 -6.15 -11.85 -4.41
N ALA A 21 -5.84 -12.54 -5.50
CA ALA A 21 -4.53 -13.13 -5.74
C ALA A 21 -3.42 -12.06 -5.89
N ASN A 22 -3.76 -10.88 -6.40
CA ASN A 22 -2.83 -9.77 -6.56
C ASN A 22 -2.79 -8.81 -5.36
N LEU A 23 -3.54 -9.08 -4.28
CA LEU A 23 -3.41 -8.29 -3.06
C LEU A 23 -2.02 -8.50 -2.44
N PRO A 24 -1.25 -7.43 -2.20
CA PRO A 24 0.07 -7.57 -1.61
C PRO A 24 -0.06 -8.13 -0.19
N ALA A 25 0.36 -9.37 0.00
CA ALA A 25 0.47 -9.98 1.32
C ALA A 25 1.33 -9.08 2.22
N LYS A 26 0.83 -8.76 3.42
CA LYS A 26 1.54 -7.91 4.39
C LYS A 26 2.78 -8.65 4.90
N LYS A 27 3.90 -8.54 4.18
CA LYS A 27 5.19 -9.13 4.58
C LYS A 27 5.62 -8.54 5.92
N LYS A 28 5.96 -9.41 6.87
CA LYS A 28 6.53 -9.06 8.17
C LYS A 28 8.02 -9.46 8.21
N PRO A 29 8.87 -8.70 8.90
CA PRO A 29 10.25 -9.11 9.13
C PRO A 29 10.27 -10.43 9.91
N LYS A 30 11.20 -11.33 9.54
CA LYS A 30 11.42 -12.60 10.25
C LYS A 30 11.94 -12.36 11.67
N GLU A 31 12.76 -11.33 11.81
CA GLU A 31 13.36 -10.91 13.08
C GLU A 31 12.40 -9.98 13.83
N LYS A 32 12.32 -10.13 15.15
CA LYS A 32 11.47 -9.31 16.02
C LYS A 32 12.16 -8.05 16.51
N THR A 33 13.49 -8.00 16.40
CA THR A 33 14.36 -6.91 16.85
C THR A 33 15.23 -6.42 15.70
N PHE A 34 15.75 -5.21 15.82
CA PHE A 34 16.70 -4.63 14.90
C PHE A 34 17.79 -3.88 15.67
N VAL A 35 18.96 -3.75 15.06
CA VAL A 35 20.07 -2.94 15.59
C VAL A 35 19.92 -1.49 15.13
N CYS A 36 19.93 -0.55 16.08
CA CYS A 36 19.85 0.87 15.76
C CYS A 36 21.11 1.35 15.03
N ALA A 37 20.96 1.97 13.86
CA ALA A 37 22.07 2.46 13.05
C ALA A 37 22.87 3.62 13.67
N ARG A 38 22.37 4.24 14.77
CA ARG A 38 23.04 5.36 15.46
C ARG A 38 23.71 4.93 16.76
N CYS A 39 22.96 4.31 17.67
CA CYS A 39 23.47 3.92 18.99
C CYS A 39 23.84 2.44 19.10
N LYS A 40 23.67 1.65 18.04
CA LYS A 40 23.92 0.19 18.00
C LYS A 40 23.14 -0.65 19.01
N ASN A 41 22.20 -0.05 19.74
CA ASN A 41 21.35 -0.79 20.67
C ASN A 41 20.33 -1.64 19.91
N GLU A 42 20.05 -2.83 20.42
CA GLU A 42 18.96 -3.67 19.94
C GLU A 42 17.61 -3.11 20.40
N SER A 43 16.63 -3.10 19.52
CA SER A 43 15.29 -2.60 19.82
C SER A 43 14.24 -3.41 19.07
N PRO A 44 13.03 -3.60 19.65
CA PRO A 44 11.96 -4.32 18.98
C PRO A 44 11.47 -3.57 17.75
N HIS A 45 11.13 -4.32 16.70
CA HIS A 45 10.46 -3.77 15.53
C HIS A 45 9.11 -3.17 15.93
N THR A 46 8.99 -1.86 15.75
CA THR A 46 7.73 -1.10 15.84
C THR A 46 7.05 -1.06 14.47
N GLU A 47 5.75 -0.75 14.41
CA GLU A 47 5.01 -0.62 13.14
C GLU A 47 5.72 0.29 12.14
N ARG A 48 6.32 1.39 12.62
CA ARG A 48 7.14 2.30 11.80
C ARG A 48 8.33 1.60 11.16
N THR A 49 9.08 0.80 11.92
CA THR A 49 10.24 0.08 11.38
C THR A 49 9.84 -1.09 10.51
N ILE A 50 8.69 -1.72 10.78
CA ILE A 50 8.13 -2.77 9.93
C ILE A 50 7.74 -2.18 8.57
N GLU A 51 7.08 -1.03 8.55
CA GLU A 51 6.72 -0.33 7.32
C GLU A 51 7.97 0.13 6.55
N ALA A 52 8.97 0.67 7.25
CA ALA A 52 10.25 1.01 6.63
C ALA A 52 10.96 -0.23 6.05
N TRP A 53 10.88 -1.38 6.73
CA TRP A 53 11.41 -2.66 6.25
C TRP A 53 10.66 -3.16 5.02
N ARG A 54 9.32 -3.07 4.98
CA ARG A 54 8.50 -3.38 3.80
C ARG A 54 8.92 -2.53 2.59
N ARG A 55 9.34 -1.29 2.83
CA ARG A 55 9.89 -0.36 1.81
C ARG A 55 11.38 -0.59 1.51
N LYS A 56 11.95 -1.73 1.91
CA LYS A 56 13.36 -2.11 1.69
C LYS A 56 14.36 -1.10 2.25
N LYS A 57 14.03 -0.41 3.35
CA LYS A 57 14.99 0.46 4.05
C LYS A 57 15.97 -0.41 4.84
N SER A 58 17.25 0.00 4.83
CA SER A 58 18.34 -0.72 5.48
C SER A 58 18.77 -0.11 6.81
N LYS A 59 18.41 1.15 7.09
CA LYS A 59 18.80 1.87 8.30
C LYS A 59 17.58 2.12 9.19
N PHE A 60 17.59 1.54 10.38
CA PHE A 60 16.55 1.73 11.39
C PHE A 60 17.12 2.48 12.60
N TYR A 61 16.30 3.30 13.23
CA TYR A 61 16.67 4.06 14.42
C TYR A 61 15.72 3.71 15.55
N CYS A 62 16.23 3.52 16.78
CA CYS A 62 15.40 3.41 17.97
C CYS A 62 14.61 4.72 18.20
N LYS A 63 13.59 4.68 19.07
CA LYS A 63 12.67 5.81 19.30
C LYS A 63 13.42 7.11 19.65
N SER A 64 14.42 7.05 20.53
CA SER A 64 15.21 8.20 20.95
C SER A 64 16.10 8.76 19.83
N CYS A 65 16.82 7.89 19.11
CA CYS A 65 17.67 8.31 18.00
C CYS A 65 16.85 8.88 16.82
N HIS A 66 15.64 8.36 16.61
CA HIS A 66 14.74 8.88 15.58
C HIS A 66 14.24 10.29 15.92
N ALA A 67 13.85 10.56 17.16
CA ALA A 67 13.41 11.90 17.58
C ALA A 67 14.51 12.95 17.30
N LYS A 68 15.75 12.66 17.71
CA LYS A 68 16.91 13.52 17.44
C LYS A 68 17.17 13.71 15.94
N TRP A 69 16.94 12.68 15.13
CA TRP A 69 17.10 12.79 13.68
C TRP A 69 16.03 13.69 13.06
N VAL A 70 14.77 13.55 13.47
CA VAL A 70 13.66 14.40 13.00
C VAL A 70 13.91 15.86 13.36
N GLU A 71 14.38 16.13 14.57
CA GLU A 71 14.73 17.49 15.02
C GLU A 71 15.88 18.09 14.22
N SER A 72 16.86 17.27 13.81
CA SER A 72 17.99 17.71 12.98
C SER A 72 17.67 17.94 11.51
N GLN A 73 16.46 17.60 11.03
CA GLN A 73 16.11 17.84 9.64
C GLN A 73 15.72 19.31 9.41
N PRO A 74 16.26 19.97 8.36
CA PRO A 74 15.87 21.32 8.01
C PRO A 74 14.38 21.36 7.67
N ARG A 75 13.63 22.29 8.29
CA ARG A 75 12.17 22.45 8.11
C ARG A 75 11.72 22.74 6.67
N GLN A 76 12.64 23.01 5.75
CA GLN A 76 12.36 23.55 4.41
C GLN A 76 11.89 22.56 3.35
N THR A 77 11.91 21.24 3.58
CA THR A 77 11.58 20.24 2.52
C THR A 77 10.31 19.44 2.78
N ARG A 78 9.46 19.87 3.73
CA ARG A 78 8.17 19.20 3.95
C ARG A 78 7.08 19.60 2.93
N SER A 79 7.23 20.76 2.29
CA SER A 79 6.29 21.30 1.30
C SER A 79 6.52 20.82 -0.14
N ALA A 80 7.72 20.33 -0.48
CA ALA A 80 8.04 19.89 -1.84
C ALA A 80 7.71 18.40 -2.13
N TYR A 81 7.46 17.59 -1.09
CA TYR A 81 7.12 16.17 -1.24
C TYR A 81 5.61 15.91 -1.25
N GLU A 82 4.77 16.87 -0.83
CA GLU A 82 3.30 16.71 -0.87
C GLU A 82 2.71 16.97 -2.26
N THR A 83 3.43 17.64 -3.17
CA THR A 83 2.95 17.96 -4.52
C THR A 83 3.16 16.85 -5.55
N ARG A 84 3.77 15.71 -5.19
CA ARG A 84 3.92 14.53 -6.09
C ARG A 84 3.25 13.27 -5.57
N ARG A 85 2.06 13.40 -4.97
CA ARG A 85 1.12 12.29 -4.73
C ARG A 85 -0.24 12.55 -5.37
N SER A 86 -0.22 12.98 -6.64
CA SER A 86 -1.36 12.88 -7.54
C SER A 86 -1.04 11.83 -8.61
N SER A 87 -1.09 10.56 -8.21
CA SER A 87 -1.29 9.46 -9.16
C SER A 87 -2.04 8.37 -8.42
N GLY A 88 -3.27 8.70 -8.04
CA GLY A 88 -4.29 7.70 -7.73
C GLY A 88 -4.80 7.08 -9.03
N SER A 89 -3.92 6.43 -9.79
CA SER A 89 -4.34 5.50 -10.85
C SER A 89 -4.54 4.15 -10.18
N GLY A 90 -5.71 3.97 -9.57
CA GLY A 90 -6.09 2.74 -8.90
C GLY A 90 -7.59 2.72 -8.74
N CYS A 91 -8.22 1.68 -9.31
CA CYS A 91 -9.62 1.24 -9.18
C CYS A 91 -10.79 2.22 -9.47
N LEU A 92 -10.64 3.54 -9.38
CA LEU A 92 -11.74 4.48 -9.66
C LEU A 92 -12.20 4.43 -11.14
N GLY A 93 -11.27 4.26 -12.08
CA GLY A 93 -11.61 4.05 -13.49
C GLY A 93 -12.39 2.76 -13.74
N PHE A 94 -12.06 1.68 -13.04
CA PHE A 94 -12.82 0.42 -13.12
C PHE A 94 -14.23 0.58 -12.55
N ILE A 95 -14.40 1.29 -11.43
CA ILE A 95 -15.72 1.54 -10.83
C ILE A 95 -16.61 2.34 -11.80
N VAL A 96 -16.09 3.37 -12.47
CA VAL A 96 -16.85 4.16 -13.45
C VAL A 96 -17.29 3.28 -14.63
N ILE A 97 -16.42 2.40 -15.15
CA ILE A 97 -16.76 1.49 -16.25
C ILE A 97 -17.86 0.51 -15.83
N PHE A 98 -17.76 -0.09 -14.65
CA PHE A 98 -18.76 -1.04 -14.14
C PHE A 98 -20.12 -0.40 -13.84
N ILE A 99 -20.17 0.92 -13.58
CA ILE A 99 -21.42 1.66 -13.39
C ILE A 99 -21.98 2.16 -14.73
N ALA A 100 -21.13 2.63 -15.65
CA ALA A 100 -21.56 3.18 -16.93
C ALA A 100 -22.15 2.12 -17.87
N ILE A 101 -21.55 0.92 -17.90
CA ILE A 101 -22.01 -0.19 -18.77
C ILE A 101 -23.48 -0.58 -18.49
N PRO A 102 -23.92 -0.90 -17.25
CA PRO A 102 -25.30 -1.27 -17.02
C PRO A 102 -26.28 -0.12 -17.29
N ILE A 103 -25.88 1.13 -17.07
CA ILE A 103 -26.72 2.31 -17.35
C ILE A 103 -26.91 2.51 -18.86
N SER A 104 -25.85 2.34 -19.67
CA SER A 104 -25.97 2.47 -21.13
C SER A 104 -26.86 1.40 -21.76
N TYR A 105 -26.88 0.18 -21.20
CA TYR A 105 -27.79 -0.89 -21.61
C TYR A 105 -29.24 -0.71 -21.11
N PHE A 106 -29.48 0.20 -20.17
CA PHE A 106 -30.81 0.47 -19.62
C PHE A 106 -31.47 1.70 -20.25
N ILE A 107 -30.67 2.58 -20.90
CA ILE A 107 -31.12 3.82 -21.53
C ILE A 107 -31.36 3.65 -23.06
N PHE A 108 -30.81 2.59 -23.67
CA PHE A 108 -31.06 2.18 -25.07
C PHE A 108 -31.87 0.89 -25.11
#